data_AF-A0A0J1FFQ2-F1
#
_entry.id   AF-A0A0J1FFQ2-F1
#
_cell.length_a   1.000
_cell.length_b   1.000
_cell.length_c   1.000
_cell.angle_alpha   90.00
_cell.angle_beta   90.00
_cell.angle_gamma   90.00
#
_symmetry.space_group_name_H-M   'P 1'
#
loop_
_entity.id
_entity.type
_entity.pdbx_description
1 polymer ?
#
loop_
_entity_poly.entity_id
_entity_poly.type
_entity_poly.pdbx_seq_one_letter_code
_entity_poly.pdbx_strand_id
1 'polypeptide(L)'
;MPLQTSVQIKGILDGKEQTCLFEHDEGPDAIFRGRSAREVFLQSVPNSGCTNIRDEDIQVQIQCTRKCPFGFAGFIESDPKEASRRARQLLAKSDADLAEEGTPDPMDLLAAAVKAVQDQDREKVVALGQTFEFFARMSLGEEEAQNSGDIFVLVAEQLAKEK
;
A
#
# COMPACT_ATOMS: atom_id res chain seq x y z
N MET A 1 1.32 -15.48 1.88
CA MET A 1 0.26 -14.73 1.16
C MET A 1 0.89 -14.08 -0.06
N PRO A 2 0.19 -13.96 -1.21
CA PRO A 2 0.78 -13.40 -2.42
C PRO A 2 1.04 -11.89 -2.28
N LEU A 3 2.07 -11.43 -2.98
CA LEU A 3 2.37 -10.02 -3.18
C LEU A 3 1.54 -9.54 -4.38
N GLN A 4 1.01 -8.33 -4.33
CA GLN A 4 0.43 -7.64 -5.48
C GLN A 4 1.39 -6.51 -5.87
N THR A 5 1.80 -6.49 -7.13
CA THR A 5 2.64 -5.44 -7.68
C THR A 5 1.90 -4.73 -8.79
N SER A 6 1.85 -3.40 -8.70
CA SER A 6 1.37 -2.51 -9.74
C SER A 6 2.52 -1.62 -10.21
N VAL A 7 2.81 -1.61 -11.50
CA VAL A 7 3.84 -0.78 -12.12
C VAL A 7 3.16 0.17 -13.09
N GLN A 8 3.32 1.46 -12.85
CA GLN A 8 2.96 2.52 -13.76
C GLN A 8 4.22 3.06 -14.42
N ILE A 9 4.25 3.04 -15.76
CA ILE A 9 5.32 3.64 -16.54
C ILE A 9 4.74 4.74 -17.41
N LYS A 10 5.21 5.96 -17.22
CA LYS A 10 4.77 7.16 -17.93
C LYS A 10 5.93 7.71 -18.74
N GLY A 11 5.69 8.00 -20.01
CA GLY A 11 6.70 8.57 -20.92
C GLY A 11 6.07 9.54 -21.91
N ILE A 12 6.88 10.40 -22.52
CA ILE A 12 6.43 11.35 -23.55
C ILE A 12 6.92 10.88 -24.92
N LEU A 13 5.98 10.60 -25.82
CA LEU A 13 6.23 10.15 -27.19
C LEU A 13 5.65 11.18 -28.18
N ASP A 14 6.50 11.73 -29.05
CA ASP A 14 6.12 12.75 -30.05
C ASP A 14 5.30 13.91 -29.44
N GLY A 15 5.67 14.33 -28.23
CA GLY A 15 4.99 15.41 -27.49
C GLY A 15 3.66 15.00 -26.83
N LYS A 16 3.28 13.72 -26.88
CA LYS A 16 2.10 13.17 -26.18
C LYS A 16 2.51 12.29 -25.02
N GLU A 17 1.87 12.51 -23.88
CA GLU A 17 2.05 11.65 -22.71
C GLU A 17 1.36 10.31 -22.91
N GLN A 18 2.06 9.23 -22.61
CA GLN A 18 1.61 7.85 -22.68
C GLN A 18 1.89 7.20 -21.34
N THR A 19 0.91 6.46 -20.82
CA THR A 19 1.00 5.74 -19.54
C THR A 19 0.63 4.28 -19.75
N CYS A 20 1.49 3.39 -19.30
CA CYS A 20 1.25 1.95 -19.26
C CYS A 20 1.11 1.50 -17.81
N LEU A 21 0.12 0.64 -17.55
CA LEU A 21 -0.13 0.03 -16.25
C LEU A 21 0.07 -1.48 -16.37
N PHE A 22 0.83 -2.06 -15.45
CA PHE A 22 1.07 -3.49 -15.37
C PHE A 22 0.74 -3.96 -13.95
N GLU A 23 0.00 -5.05 -13.84
CA GLU A 23 -0.37 -5.66 -12.56
C GLU A 23 0.06 -7.12 -12.55
N HIS A 24 0.56 -7.60 -11.40
CA HIS A 24 0.97 -8.98 -11.22
C HIS A 24 0.87 -9.42 -9.77
N ASP A 25 0.57 -10.70 -9.54
CA ASP A 25 0.49 -11.31 -8.19
C ASP A 25 1.86 -11.81 -7.66
N GLU A 26 2.95 -11.21 -8.16
CA GLU A 26 4.32 -11.49 -7.75
C GLU A 26 5.11 -10.18 -7.63
N GLY A 27 6.44 -10.26 -7.45
CA GLY A 27 7.30 -9.08 -7.38
C GLY A 27 7.52 -8.38 -8.73
N PRO A 28 8.16 -7.18 -8.72
CA PRO A 28 8.45 -6.42 -9.94
C PRO A 28 9.24 -7.21 -10.98
N ASP A 29 10.08 -8.16 -10.54
CA ASP A 29 10.84 -9.07 -11.40
C ASP A 29 9.95 -9.80 -12.44
N ALA A 30 8.70 -10.12 -12.11
CA ALA A 30 7.76 -10.80 -13.01
C ALA A 30 7.27 -9.91 -14.17
N ILE A 31 7.24 -8.59 -13.95
CA ILE A 31 6.87 -7.57 -14.94
C ILE A 31 8.08 -7.21 -15.80
N PHE A 32 9.19 -6.82 -15.16
CA PHE A 32 10.39 -6.37 -15.87
C PHE A 32 11.12 -7.52 -16.57
N ARG A 33 11.21 -8.71 -15.96
CA ARG A 33 11.87 -9.91 -16.53
C ARG A 33 13.30 -9.63 -17.03
N GLY A 34 14.05 -8.83 -16.27
CA GLY A 34 15.42 -8.42 -16.63
C GLY A 34 15.53 -7.30 -17.68
N ARG A 35 14.40 -6.77 -18.15
CA ARG A 35 14.34 -5.63 -19.06
C ARG A 35 14.32 -4.30 -18.30
N SER A 36 14.75 -3.22 -18.94
CA SER A 36 14.62 -1.87 -18.40
C SER A 36 13.17 -1.37 -18.47
N ALA A 37 12.83 -0.36 -17.67
CA ALA A 37 11.51 0.27 -17.75
C ALA A 37 11.21 0.84 -19.15
N ARG A 38 12.24 1.34 -19.84
CA ARG A 38 12.15 1.78 -21.23
C ARG A 38 11.76 0.65 -22.17
N GLU A 39 12.41 -0.49 -22.07
CA GLU A 39 12.09 -1.65 -22.91
C GLU A 39 10.66 -2.14 -22.68
N VAL A 40 10.22 -2.21 -21.42
CA VAL A 40 8.84 -2.59 -21.07
C VAL A 40 7.82 -1.58 -21.61
N PHE A 41 8.12 -0.29 -21.50
CA PHE A 41 7.28 0.79 -22.02
C PHE A 41 7.16 0.73 -23.55
N LEU A 42 8.28 0.67 -24.26
CA LEU A 42 8.31 0.66 -25.72
C LEU A 42 7.63 -0.57 -26.32
N GLN A 43 7.66 -1.72 -25.64
CA GLN A 43 6.93 -2.93 -26.05
C GLN A 43 5.41 -2.79 -25.92
N SER A 44 4.96 -1.89 -25.05
CA SER A 44 3.55 -1.70 -24.73
C SER A 44 2.89 -0.58 -25.54
N VAL A 45 3.69 0.17 -26.30
CA VAL A 45 3.22 1.28 -27.13
C VAL A 45 2.98 0.79 -28.57
N PRO A 46 1.77 0.96 -29.13
CA PRO A 46 1.44 0.56 -30.49
C PRO A 46 1.97 1.57 -31.52
N ASN A 47 3.29 1.61 -31.73
CA ASN A 47 4.01 2.10 -32.93
C ASN A 47 5.49 2.28 -32.58
N SER A 48 6.34 1.34 -33.01
CA SER A 48 7.79 1.33 -32.74
C SER A 48 8.62 2.35 -33.52
N GLY A 49 7.97 3.31 -34.20
CA GLY A 49 8.64 4.38 -34.96
C GLY A 49 9.35 5.42 -34.08
N CYS A 50 9.05 5.47 -32.78
CA CYS A 50 9.66 6.40 -31.82
C CYS A 50 10.84 5.73 -31.10
N THR A 51 12.04 5.81 -31.69
CA THR A 51 13.28 5.30 -31.07
C THR A 51 13.97 6.30 -30.13
N ASN A 52 13.49 7.56 -30.08
CA ASN A 52 14.17 8.68 -29.43
C ASN A 52 13.72 8.98 -27.98
N ILE A 53 13.18 7.99 -27.26
CA ILE A 53 12.99 8.12 -25.80
C ILE A 53 14.29 7.73 -25.09
N ARG A 54 14.78 8.62 -24.21
CA ARG A 54 15.86 8.31 -23.27
C ARG A 54 15.26 7.79 -21.96
N ASP A 55 16.06 7.10 -21.15
CA ASP A 55 15.61 6.60 -19.85
C ASP A 55 15.16 7.75 -18.93
N GLU A 56 15.75 8.93 -19.07
CA GLU A 56 15.40 10.17 -18.35
C GLU A 56 13.99 10.68 -18.68
N ASP A 57 13.47 10.36 -19.87
CA ASP A 57 12.17 10.80 -20.35
C ASP A 57 11.03 9.87 -19.86
N ILE A 58 11.37 8.88 -19.03
CA ILE A 58 10.45 7.88 -18.47
C ILE A 58 10.38 8.05 -16.95
N GLN A 59 9.15 8.19 -16.46
CA GLN A 59 8.82 8.14 -15.05
C GLN A 59 8.24 6.77 -14.72
N VAL A 60 8.76 6.15 -13.67
CA VAL A 60 8.33 4.82 -13.22
C VAL A 60 7.85 4.95 -11.78
N GLN A 61 6.70 4.36 -11.51
CA GLN A 61 6.16 4.20 -10.17
C GLN A 61 5.80 2.73 -9.97
N ILE A 62 6.41 2.10 -8.97
CA ILE A 62 6.25 0.70 -8.64
C ILE A 62 5.64 0.64 -7.25
N GLN A 63 4.43 0.14 -7.16
CA GLN A 63 3.75 -0.12 -5.90
C GLN A 63 3.74 -1.62 -5.64
N CYS A 64 4.21 -2.03 -4.48
CA CYS A 64 4.16 -3.41 -4.02
C CYS A 64 3.35 -3.47 -2.73
N THR A 65 2.33 -4.31 -2.68
CA THR A 65 1.49 -4.53 -1.50
C THR A 65 1.39 -6.01 -1.19
N ARG A 66 1.38 -6.37 0.09
CA ARG A 66 1.16 -7.73 0.57
C ARG A 66 -0.06 -7.69 1.49
N LYS A 67 -1.05 -8.54 1.20
CA LYS A 67 -2.17 -8.75 2.11
C LYS A 67 -1.67 -9.46 3.37
N CYS A 68 -2.04 -8.94 4.53
CA CYS A 68 -1.70 -9.45 5.85
C CYS A 68 -2.98 -9.56 6.70
N PRO A 69 -2.97 -10.28 7.84
CA PRO A 69 -4.15 -10.41 8.71
C PRO A 69 -4.74 -9.06 9.18
N PHE A 70 -3.94 -7.99 9.16
CA PHE A 70 -4.27 -6.64 9.62
C PHE A 70 -4.40 -5.60 8.49
N GLY A 71 -4.49 -6.03 7.24
CA GLY A 71 -4.68 -5.13 6.10
C GLY A 71 -3.63 -5.32 5.01
N PHE A 72 -3.04 -4.21 4.55
CA PHE A 72 -2.05 -4.21 3.46
C PHE A 72 -0.77 -3.54 3.92
N ALA A 73 0.34 -4.27 3.86
CA ALA A 73 1.67 -3.72 4.03
C ALA A 73 2.29 -3.50 2.65
N GLY A 74 2.97 -2.38 2.42
CA GLY A 74 3.50 -2.09 1.09
C GLY A 74 4.41 -0.88 1.03
N PHE A 75 4.89 -0.60 -0.17
CA PHE A 75 5.74 0.55 -0.46
C PHE A 75 5.54 1.03 -1.90
N ILE A 76 6.00 2.25 -2.16
CA ILE A 76 6.13 2.84 -3.49
C ILE A 76 7.61 3.10 -3.74
N GLU A 77 8.09 2.78 -4.94
CA GLU A 77 9.48 2.94 -5.36
C GLU A 77 9.55 3.32 -6.84
N SER A 78 10.62 3.99 -7.28
CA SER A 78 10.81 4.36 -8.69
C SER A 78 11.90 3.57 -9.40
N ASP A 79 12.89 3.04 -8.66
CA ASP A 79 13.92 2.16 -9.23
C ASP A 79 13.46 0.68 -9.22
N PRO A 80 13.35 0.02 -10.39
CA PRO A 80 13.00 -1.40 -10.48
C PRO A 80 13.88 -2.35 -9.66
N LYS A 81 15.19 -2.07 -9.54
CA LYS A 81 16.11 -2.93 -8.78
C LYS A 81 15.84 -2.81 -7.29
N GLU A 82 15.70 -1.58 -6.80
CA GLU A 82 15.41 -1.30 -5.40
C GLU A 82 14.02 -1.80 -5.00
N ALA A 83 13.02 -1.62 -5.88
CA ALA A 83 11.69 -2.16 -5.69
C ALA A 83 11.71 -3.69 -5.58
N SER A 84 12.48 -4.37 -6.43
CA SER A 84 12.62 -5.83 -6.38
C SER A 84 13.31 -6.29 -5.10
N ARG A 85 14.33 -5.56 -4.64
CA ARG A 85 15.01 -5.82 -3.36
C ARG A 85 14.04 -5.69 -2.19
N ARG A 86 13.28 -4.59 -2.12
CA ARG A 86 12.29 -4.32 -1.06
C ARG A 86 11.11 -5.28 -1.11
N ALA A 87 10.67 -5.71 -2.30
CA ALA A 87 9.61 -6.71 -2.47
C ALA A 87 10.02 -8.07 -1.88
N ARG A 88 11.26 -8.50 -2.11
CA ARG A 88 11.79 -9.73 -1.49
C ARG A 88 11.87 -9.61 0.04
N GLN A 89 12.26 -8.44 0.55
CA GLN A 89 12.23 -8.18 1.99
C GLN A 89 10.81 -8.24 2.55
N LEU A 90 9.83 -7.61 1.88
CA LEU A 90 8.42 -7.62 2.29
C LEU A 90 7.82 -9.03 2.29
N LEU A 91 8.23 -9.89 1.34
CA LEU A 91 7.85 -11.30 1.32
C LEU A 91 8.52 -12.12 2.43
N ALA A 92 9.76 -11.79 2.80
CA ALA A 92 10.50 -12.49 3.84
C ALA A 92 10.08 -12.10 5.27
N LYS A 93 9.49 -10.92 5.46
CA LYS A 93 9.01 -10.47 6.78
C LYS A 93 7.89 -11.36 7.30
N SER A 94 7.94 -11.64 8.60
CA SER A 94 6.84 -12.31 9.28
C SER A 94 5.65 -11.35 9.43
N ASP A 95 4.46 -11.89 9.69
CA ASP A 95 3.29 -11.05 9.94
C ASP A 95 3.48 -10.18 11.21
N ALA A 96 4.32 -10.61 12.17
CA ALA A 96 4.67 -9.83 13.37
C ALA A 96 5.55 -8.62 13.02
N ASP A 97 6.60 -8.80 12.21
CA ASP A 97 7.48 -7.69 11.78
C ASP A 97 6.72 -6.64 10.96
N LEU A 98 5.75 -7.11 10.15
CA LEU A 98 4.91 -6.24 9.32
C LEU A 98 3.89 -5.48 10.17
N ALA A 99 3.44 -6.04 11.28
CA ALA A 99 2.55 -5.35 12.20
C ALA A 99 3.28 -4.23 12.93
N GLU A 100 4.54 -4.42 13.38
CA GLU A 100 5.32 -3.35 14.02
C GLU A 100 5.56 -2.16 13.09
N GLU A 101 5.92 -2.39 11.82
CA GLU A 101 6.14 -1.30 10.85
C GLU A 101 4.85 -0.64 10.35
N GLY A 102 3.75 -1.38 10.40
CA GLY A 102 2.43 -0.95 9.95
C GLY A 102 1.52 -0.49 11.06
N THR A 103 1.97 -0.46 12.34
CA THR A 103 1.12 -0.05 13.47
C THR A 103 0.75 1.42 13.28
N PRO A 104 -0.50 1.72 12.88
CA PRO A 104 -0.92 3.11 12.74
C PRO A 104 -0.91 3.74 14.14
N ASP A 105 -0.54 5.01 14.21
CA ASP A 105 -0.57 5.73 15.48
C ASP A 105 -2.00 5.65 16.06
N PRO A 106 -2.16 5.22 17.33
CA PRO A 106 -3.47 5.17 17.99
C PRO A 106 -4.28 6.46 17.88
N MET A 107 -3.62 7.61 17.88
CA MET A 107 -4.25 8.92 17.76
C MET A 107 -4.72 9.19 16.33
N ASP A 108 -3.99 8.72 15.31
CA ASP A 108 -4.40 8.83 13.90
C ASP A 108 -5.61 7.94 13.62
N LEU A 109 -5.61 6.72 14.17
CA LEU A 109 -6.78 5.83 14.14
C LEU A 109 -7.98 6.51 14.80
N LEU A 110 -7.80 7.09 15.99
CA LEU A 110 -8.87 7.74 16.74
C LEU A 110 -9.44 8.95 15.98
N ALA A 111 -8.57 9.79 15.40
CA ALA A 111 -9.00 10.92 14.59
C ALA A 111 -9.80 10.48 13.35
N ALA A 112 -9.37 9.40 12.68
CA ALA A 112 -10.11 8.81 11.56
C ALA A 112 -11.46 8.24 11.99
N ALA A 113 -11.54 7.61 13.17
CA ALA A 113 -12.76 7.06 13.73
C ALA A 113 -13.76 8.15 14.10
N VAL A 114 -13.31 9.23 14.76
CA VAL A 114 -14.14 10.40 15.08
C VAL A 114 -14.74 11.00 13.80
N LYS A 115 -13.93 11.17 12.75
CA LYS A 115 -14.42 11.65 11.46
C LYS A 115 -15.44 10.69 10.84
N ALA A 116 -15.20 9.38 10.88
CA ALA A 116 -16.14 8.39 10.37
C ALA A 116 -17.48 8.40 11.14
N VAL A 117 -17.46 8.64 12.46
CA VAL A 117 -18.69 8.86 13.25
C VAL A 117 -19.44 10.10 12.77
N GLN A 118 -18.74 11.21 12.55
CA GLN A 118 -19.34 12.46 12.05
C GLN A 118 -19.94 12.29 10.65
N ASP A 119 -19.29 11.51 9.79
CA ASP A 119 -19.75 11.16 8.45
C ASP A 119 -20.86 10.08 8.46
N GLN A 120 -21.26 9.58 9.64
CA GLN A 120 -22.24 8.50 9.85
C GLN A 120 -21.85 7.16 9.18
N ASP A 121 -20.56 6.96 8.90
CA ASP A 121 -20.00 5.75 8.29
C ASP A 121 -19.71 4.69 9.36
N ARG A 122 -20.76 3.98 9.77
CA ARG A 122 -20.68 2.96 10.83
C ARG A 122 -19.76 1.78 10.48
N GLU A 123 -19.72 1.37 9.22
CA GLU A 123 -18.87 0.25 8.79
C GLU A 123 -17.39 0.60 9.00
N LYS A 124 -17.00 1.83 8.65
CA LYS A 124 -15.64 2.32 8.84
C LYS A 124 -15.26 2.50 10.31
N VAL A 125 -16.19 2.95 11.17
CA VAL A 125 -15.95 3.06 12.61
C VAL A 125 -15.65 1.69 13.23
N VAL A 126 -16.45 0.67 12.88
CA VAL A 126 -16.24 -0.69 13.37
C VAL A 126 -14.92 -1.27 12.87
N ALA A 127 -14.59 -1.06 11.60
CA ALA A 127 -13.32 -1.53 11.03
C ALA A 127 -12.10 -0.91 11.73
N LEU A 128 -12.16 0.38 12.08
CA LEU A 128 -11.10 1.07 12.81
C LEU A 128 -10.97 0.58 14.26
N GLY A 129 -12.09 0.29 14.93
CA GLY A 129 -12.10 -0.32 16.27
C GLY A 129 -11.46 -1.72 16.29
N GLN A 130 -11.79 -2.56 15.31
CA GLN A 130 -11.17 -3.88 15.16
C GLN A 130 -9.67 -3.79 14.85
N THR A 131 -9.29 -2.79 14.04
CA THR A 131 -7.88 -2.50 13.74
C THR A 131 -7.12 -2.12 15.01
N PHE A 132 -7.69 -1.22 15.82
CA PHE A 132 -7.10 -0.84 17.11
C PHE A 132 -6.96 -2.04 18.06
N GLU A 133 -8.02 -2.85 18.21
CA GLU A 133 -8.01 -4.02 19.09
C GLU A 133 -6.96 -5.05 18.68
N PHE A 134 -6.79 -5.25 17.38
CA PHE A 134 -5.76 -6.14 16.85
C PHE A 134 -4.35 -5.68 17.28
N PHE A 135 -4.03 -4.40 17.10
CA PHE A 135 -2.72 -3.87 17.50
C PHE A 135 -2.53 -3.81 19.02
N ALA A 136 -3.61 -3.55 19.77
CA ALA A 136 -3.58 -3.62 21.23
C ALA A 136 -3.27 -5.05 21.70
N ARG A 137 -3.89 -6.09 21.10
CA ARG A 137 -3.61 -7.50 21.44
C ARG A 137 -2.18 -7.89 21.14
N MET A 138 -1.61 -7.37 20.05
CA MET A 138 -0.21 -7.59 19.72
C MET A 138 0.75 -6.93 20.71
N SER A 139 0.38 -5.80 21.29
CA SER A 139 1.27 -4.98 22.13
C SER A 139 1.17 -5.30 23.62
N LEU A 140 -0.04 -5.61 24.10
CA LEU A 140 -0.37 -5.78 25.52
C LEU A 140 -0.72 -7.23 25.88
N GLY A 141 -0.90 -8.10 24.88
CA GLY A 141 -1.39 -9.46 25.08
C GLY A 141 -2.92 -9.56 25.12
N GLU A 142 -3.42 -10.79 25.03
CA GLU A 142 -4.84 -11.09 24.75
C GLU A 142 -5.79 -10.71 25.91
N GLU A 143 -5.36 -10.88 27.16
CA GLU A 143 -6.15 -10.48 28.35
C GLU A 143 -6.23 -8.96 28.51
N GLU A 144 -5.13 -8.23 28.30
CA GLU A 144 -5.08 -6.78 28.52
C GLU A 144 -5.80 -5.98 27.41
N ALA A 145 -5.86 -6.53 26.20
CA ALA A 145 -6.49 -5.89 25.05
C ALA A 145 -7.96 -6.30 24.83
N GLN A 146 -8.53 -7.12 25.73
CA GLN A 146 -9.90 -7.60 25.61
C GLN A 146 -10.90 -6.42 25.62
N ASN A 147 -11.76 -6.35 24.60
CA ASN A 147 -12.75 -5.27 24.40
C ASN A 147 -12.13 -3.88 24.13
N SER A 148 -10.83 -3.80 23.85
CA SER A 148 -10.16 -2.51 23.60
C SER A 148 -10.69 -1.82 22.33
N GLY A 149 -11.16 -2.58 21.34
CA GLY A 149 -11.85 -2.07 20.15
C GLY A 149 -13.20 -1.42 20.44
N ASP A 150 -14.03 -2.03 21.30
CA ASP A 150 -15.32 -1.46 21.70
C ASP A 150 -15.14 -0.18 22.51
N ILE A 151 -14.16 -0.15 23.41
CA ILE A 151 -13.79 1.04 24.18
C ILE A 151 -13.33 2.16 23.24
N PHE A 152 -12.49 1.82 22.25
CA PHE A 152 -12.03 2.77 21.24
C PHE A 152 -13.19 3.39 20.45
N VAL A 153 -14.16 2.58 20.01
CA VAL A 153 -15.36 3.07 19.30
C VAL A 153 -16.19 3.99 20.20
N LEU A 154 -16.41 3.64 21.47
CA LEU A 154 -17.14 4.47 22.42
C LEU A 154 -16.47 5.83 22.63
N VAL A 155 -15.14 5.87 22.74
CA VAL A 155 -14.36 7.11 22.86
C VAL A 155 -14.50 7.95 21.59
N ALA A 156 -14.41 7.35 20.41
CA ALA A 156 -14.60 8.05 19.15
C ALA A 156 -16.01 8.68 19.05
N GLU A 157 -17.05 7.96 19.48
CA GLU A 157 -18.43 8.48 19.50
C GLU A 157 -18.63 9.63 20.49
N GLN A 158 -17.98 9.58 21.65
CA GLN A 158 -18.03 10.67 22.63
C GLN A 158 -17.35 11.92 22.08
N LEU A 159 -16.13 11.78 21.55
CA LEU A 159 -15.36 12.89 20.98
C LEU A 159 -16.05 13.52 19.76
N ALA A 160 -16.77 12.74 18.95
CA ALA A 160 -17.54 13.24 17.83
C ALA A 160 -18.73 14.11 18.25
N LYS A 161 -19.28 13.91 19.47
CA LYS A 161 -20.41 14.69 20.01
C LYS A 161 -19.97 16.01 20.67
N GLU A 162 -18.70 16.12 21.05
CA GLU A 162 -18.14 17.31 21.70
C GLU A 162 -17.69 18.40 20.70
N LYS A 163 -17.76 18.13 19.39
CA LYS A 163 -17.43 19.07 18.30
C LYS A 163 -18.64 19.38 17.44
#